data_AF-W2D489-F1
#
_entry.id   AF-W2D489-F1
#
_cell.length_a   1.000
_cell.length_b   1.000
_cell.length_c   1.000
_cell.angle_alpha   90.00
_cell.angle_beta   90.00
_cell.angle_gamma   90.00
#
_symmetry.space_group_name_H-M   'P 1'
#
loop_
_entity.id
_entity.type
_entity.pdbx_description
1 polymer ?
#
loop_
_entity_poly.entity_id
_entity_poly.type
_entity_poly.pdbx_seq_one_letter_code
_entity_poly.pdbx_strand_id
1 'polypeptide(L)'
;MKRYWGVLLLVSGPLWAAEPQLRVNAQLIPGASVVVGEQLQVQVDVLTDTWFTAAATLPDLKLAGARVQQPGGEAEHTTQVIDGQTFYGMRYAYLITPTTAQHFSVPALTVSAQPGQASAPLSAQSAPLTFEAVQPSGFAPGEPVLVASGLRLNQTLAAGDLKVGDSVTRTVTLQADNTPGLSLPPPAAADISGLRRYPQAPAISNLDDGRGTVTGGQRIDHLVYRVEKGGHYTLPALQLKWWDSRNHRLQIAQLPALTFKAQATRAYTPTFSVTDDLKALGQHARWQLSRHLLGWMAAIVVLVLAAYLIRTLWPRLRSLWRKAWPALRWACRQLRLVPLNPRHEKDFP
;
A
#
# COMPACT_ATOMS: atom_id res chain seq x y z
N MET A 1 20.33 111.42 -3.43
CA MET A 1 20.79 110.28 -4.25
C MET A 1 21.21 109.14 -3.33
N LYS A 2 20.84 107.89 -3.67
CA LYS A 2 21.08 106.62 -2.93
C LYS A 2 20.10 106.45 -1.74
N ARG A 3 19.41 105.33 -1.51
CA ARG A 3 19.68 103.90 -1.78
C ARG A 3 18.33 103.14 -1.85
N TYR A 4 18.13 102.27 -2.84
CA TYR A 4 17.15 101.18 -2.78
C TYR A 4 17.93 99.86 -2.90
N TRP A 5 18.25 99.25 -1.76
CA TRP A 5 18.39 97.79 -1.60
C TRP A 5 16.95 97.27 -1.43
N GLY A 6 16.46 96.30 -2.19
CA GLY A 6 17.04 94.98 -2.38
C GLY A 6 16.11 93.99 -1.67
N VAL A 7 15.04 93.55 -2.35
CA VAL A 7 14.22 92.42 -1.91
C VAL A 7 13.97 91.56 -3.14
N LEU A 8 14.74 90.48 -3.25
CA LEU A 8 14.53 89.41 -4.22
C LEU A 8 14.17 88.18 -3.38
N LEU A 9 12.87 88.03 -3.13
CA LEU A 9 12.30 86.94 -2.34
C LEU A 9 12.25 85.70 -3.22
N LEU A 10 13.07 84.71 -2.85
CA LEU A 10 13.06 83.34 -3.35
C LEU A 10 11.66 82.74 -3.19
N VAL A 11 10.97 82.52 -4.31
CA VAL A 11 9.80 81.64 -4.36
C VAL A 11 10.32 80.21 -4.52
N SER A 12 10.72 79.59 -3.41
CA SER A 12 10.92 78.14 -3.34
C SER A 12 9.57 77.50 -3.02
N GLY A 13 8.81 77.14 -4.05
CA GLY A 13 7.62 76.31 -3.87
C GLY A 13 8.01 74.91 -3.38
N PRO A 14 7.18 74.25 -2.55
CA PRO A 14 7.43 72.87 -2.16
C PRO A 14 7.42 71.98 -3.41
N LEU A 15 8.53 71.29 -3.67
CA LEU A 15 8.58 70.16 -4.59
C LEU A 15 7.79 69.02 -3.93
N TRP A 16 6.53 68.85 -4.32
CA TRP A 16 5.77 67.66 -3.95
C TRP A 16 6.44 66.48 -4.64
N ALA A 17 7.00 65.56 -3.84
CA ALA A 17 7.47 64.29 -4.39
C ALA A 17 6.27 63.58 -5.02
N ALA A 18 6.43 63.08 -6.24
CA ALA A 18 5.40 62.28 -6.89
C ALA A 18 5.11 61.04 -6.02
N GLU A 19 3.85 60.61 -5.98
CA GLU A 19 3.52 59.35 -5.31
C GLU A 19 4.28 58.20 -5.97
N PRO A 20 4.77 57.22 -5.19
CA PRO A 20 5.44 56.04 -5.74
C PRO A 20 4.56 55.30 -6.73
N GLN A 21 5.19 54.73 -7.75
CA GLN A 21 4.47 53.95 -8.76
C GLN A 21 4.39 52.48 -8.35
N LEU A 22 3.26 51.83 -8.64
CA LEU A 22 3.13 50.38 -8.57
C LEU A 22 2.80 49.83 -9.96
N ARG A 23 3.59 48.87 -10.44
CA ARG A 23 3.36 48.18 -11.71
C ARG A 23 3.32 46.68 -11.46
N VAL A 24 2.48 45.97 -12.21
CA VAL A 24 2.37 44.52 -12.15
C VAL A 24 2.51 43.98 -13.56
N ASN A 25 3.54 43.17 -13.79
CA ASN A 25 3.71 42.45 -15.03
C ASN A 25 3.50 40.97 -14.78
N ALA A 26 2.84 40.28 -15.71
CA ALA A 26 2.66 38.84 -15.65
C ALA A 26 3.08 38.21 -16.98
N GLN A 27 3.75 37.07 -16.91
CA GLN A 27 4.17 36.31 -18.08
C GLN A 27 4.07 34.81 -17.84
N LEU A 28 3.97 34.06 -18.94
CA LEU A 28 3.91 32.60 -18.93
C LEU A 28 5.30 32.01 -19.18
N ILE A 29 5.68 31.03 -18.36
CA ILE A 29 6.94 30.30 -18.50
C ILE A 29 6.62 28.80 -18.56
N PRO A 30 7.06 28.05 -19.59
CA PRO A 30 8.00 28.46 -20.65
C PRO A 30 7.35 29.26 -21.79
N GLY A 31 6.03 29.38 -21.84
CA GLY A 31 5.30 30.10 -22.87
C GLY A 31 3.81 29.81 -22.86
N ALA A 32 3.12 30.14 -23.97
CA ALA A 32 1.67 30.04 -24.09
C ALA A 32 1.14 28.70 -24.65
N SER A 33 2.01 27.71 -24.88
CA SER A 33 1.63 26.40 -25.37
C SER A 33 2.31 25.32 -24.55
N VAL A 34 1.51 24.42 -24.00
CA VAL A 34 1.96 23.30 -23.17
C VAL A 34 1.14 22.06 -23.48
N VAL A 35 1.57 20.91 -22.96
CA VAL A 35 0.74 19.69 -23.03
C VAL A 35 -0.01 19.44 -21.72
N VAL A 36 -1.09 18.66 -21.78
CA VAL A 36 -1.79 18.19 -20.58
C VAL A 36 -0.81 17.46 -19.65
N GLY A 37 -0.79 17.84 -18.37
CA GLY A 37 0.12 17.33 -17.35
C GLY A 37 1.44 18.10 -17.24
N GLU A 38 1.75 19.00 -18.16
CA GLU A 38 2.95 19.85 -18.09
C GLU A 38 2.71 21.04 -17.15
N GLN A 39 3.65 21.27 -16.23
CA GLN A 39 3.59 22.43 -15.35
C GLN A 39 4.15 23.67 -16.04
N LEU A 40 3.38 24.76 -16.06
CA LEU A 40 3.83 26.09 -16.43
C LEU A 40 3.72 27.05 -15.23
N GLN A 41 4.40 28.19 -15.33
CA GLN A 41 4.35 29.23 -14.33
C GLN A 41 3.66 30.48 -14.88
N VAL A 42 2.77 31.07 -14.10
CA VAL A 42 2.43 32.50 -14.25
C VAL A 42 3.36 33.25 -13.32
N GLN A 43 4.44 33.80 -13.89
CA GLN A 43 5.37 34.64 -13.15
C GLN A 43 4.80 36.05 -13.06
N VAL A 44 4.70 36.59 -11.85
CA VAL A 44 4.17 37.92 -11.56
C VAL A 44 5.26 38.76 -10.93
N ASP A 45 5.68 39.80 -11.64
CA ASP A 45 6.64 40.79 -11.16
C ASP A 45 5.87 42.01 -10.66
N VAL A 46 5.99 42.30 -9.36
CA VAL A 46 5.41 43.46 -8.68
C VAL A 46 6.52 44.49 -8.51
N LEU A 47 6.39 45.65 -9.16
CA LEU A 47 7.47 46.62 -9.33
C LEU A 47 7.10 47.99 -8.75
N THR A 48 8.06 48.65 -8.10
CA THR A 48 7.96 50.04 -7.62
C THR A 48 9.22 50.83 -7.97
N ASP A 49 9.12 52.14 -8.15
CA ASP A 49 10.26 53.03 -8.35
C ASP A 49 10.97 53.44 -7.04
N THR A 50 10.47 52.98 -5.90
CA THR A 50 11.08 53.18 -4.56
C THR A 50 11.61 51.88 -3.95
N TRP A 51 10.95 51.30 -2.95
CA TRP A 51 11.23 49.99 -2.35
C TRP A 51 9.92 49.45 -1.76
N PHE A 52 9.88 48.20 -1.31
CA PHE A 52 8.70 47.66 -0.62
C PHE A 52 8.92 47.64 0.90
N THR A 53 7.90 48.00 1.68
CA THR A 53 7.95 47.90 3.16
C THR A 53 7.28 46.63 3.68
N ALA A 54 6.57 45.90 2.82
CA ALA A 54 5.92 44.63 3.11
C ALA A 54 5.80 43.81 1.82
N ALA A 55 5.58 42.49 1.95
CA ALA A 55 5.28 41.62 0.82
C ALA A 55 3.99 42.05 0.11
N ALA A 56 3.90 41.79 -1.20
CA ALA A 56 2.68 42.02 -1.95
C ALA A 56 1.62 40.96 -1.60
N THR A 57 0.36 41.36 -1.68
CA THR A 57 -0.80 40.48 -1.57
C THR A 57 -1.31 40.18 -2.97
N LEU A 58 -1.22 38.90 -3.35
CA LEU A 58 -1.68 38.38 -4.64
C LEU A 58 -3.05 37.69 -4.47
N PRO A 59 -3.91 37.71 -5.50
CA PRO A 59 -5.21 37.07 -5.44
C PRO A 59 -5.09 35.55 -5.59
N ASP A 60 -6.03 34.81 -5.01
CA ASP A 60 -6.17 33.39 -5.31
C ASP A 60 -6.54 33.18 -6.79
N LEU A 61 -5.80 32.33 -7.48
CA LEU A 61 -6.10 31.94 -8.85
C LEU A 61 -6.70 30.54 -8.90
N LYS A 62 -7.86 30.41 -9.55
CA LYS A 62 -8.53 29.12 -9.83
C LYS A 62 -8.86 29.04 -11.31
N LEU A 63 -8.46 27.94 -11.94
CA LEU A 63 -8.73 27.66 -13.34
C LEU A 63 -9.40 26.29 -13.46
N ALA A 64 -10.59 26.24 -14.05
CA ALA A 64 -11.26 24.97 -14.31
C ALA A 64 -10.41 24.14 -15.29
N GLY A 65 -10.23 22.84 -15.01
CA GLY A 65 -9.39 21.98 -15.84
C GLY A 65 -7.89 22.12 -15.62
N ALA A 66 -7.45 22.83 -14.57
CA ALA A 66 -6.06 22.88 -14.15
C ALA A 66 -5.92 22.84 -12.62
N ARG A 67 -4.82 22.28 -12.15
CA ARG A 67 -4.39 22.42 -10.75
C ARG A 67 -3.55 23.69 -10.65
N VAL A 68 -3.90 24.58 -9.73
CA VAL A 68 -3.17 25.82 -9.46
C VAL A 68 -2.60 25.76 -8.06
N GLN A 69 -1.28 25.78 -7.96
CA GLN A 69 -0.58 26.03 -6.71
C GLN A 69 -0.31 27.52 -6.62
N GLN A 70 -0.79 28.14 -5.54
CA GLN A 70 -0.56 29.55 -5.27
C GLN A 70 0.94 29.79 -4.99
N PRO A 71 1.45 31.02 -5.20
CA PRO A 71 2.81 31.37 -4.80
C PRO A 71 3.00 31.07 -3.31
N GLY A 72 3.98 30.22 -2.99
CA GLY A 72 4.40 29.94 -1.62
C GLY A 72 5.73 30.62 -1.32
N GLY A 73 5.96 30.98 -0.04
CA GLY A 73 7.26 31.48 0.42
C GLY A 73 7.50 32.99 0.22
N GLU A 74 8.74 33.40 0.50
CA GLU A 74 9.24 34.77 0.26
C GLU A 74 9.45 35.02 -1.23
N ALA A 75 9.14 36.23 -1.70
CA ALA A 75 9.32 36.60 -3.09
C ALA A 75 10.81 36.64 -3.47
N GLU A 76 11.10 36.31 -4.73
CA GLU A 76 12.42 36.60 -5.29
C GLU A 76 12.55 38.10 -5.52
N HIS A 77 13.61 38.72 -4.99
CA HIS A 77 13.87 40.13 -5.18
C HIS A 77 14.54 40.37 -6.54
N THR A 78 14.06 41.36 -7.29
CA THR A 78 14.60 41.70 -8.62
C THR A 78 14.75 43.21 -8.75
N THR A 79 15.66 43.64 -9.62
CA THR A 79 15.78 45.04 -10.05
C THR A 79 15.69 45.09 -11.57
N GLN A 80 14.90 46.02 -12.11
CA GLN A 80 14.66 46.15 -13.54
C GLN A 80 14.84 47.62 -13.95
N VAL A 81 15.31 47.86 -15.18
CA VAL A 81 15.33 49.21 -15.76
C VAL A 81 14.29 49.24 -16.87
N ILE A 82 13.28 50.10 -16.72
CA ILE A 82 12.15 50.24 -17.65
C ILE A 82 12.09 51.70 -18.07
N ASP A 83 12.16 51.95 -19.39
CA ASP A 83 12.17 53.30 -19.97
C ASP A 83 13.24 54.25 -19.35
N GLY A 84 14.38 53.68 -18.94
CA GLY A 84 15.48 54.41 -18.31
C GLY A 84 15.32 54.69 -16.81
N GLN A 85 14.20 54.26 -16.19
CA GLN A 85 13.96 54.35 -14.75
C GLN A 85 14.19 53.00 -14.06
N THR A 86 14.86 53.00 -12.91
CA THR A 86 15.05 51.79 -12.10
C THR A 86 13.80 51.48 -11.29
N PHE A 87 13.38 50.22 -11.36
CA PHE A 87 12.31 49.64 -10.56
C PHE A 87 12.87 48.50 -9.69
N TYR A 88 12.37 48.43 -8.46
CA TYR A 88 12.64 47.38 -7.50
C TYR A 88 11.42 46.47 -7.43
N GLY A 89 11.67 45.17 -7.38
CA GLY A 89 10.66 44.17 -7.67
C GLY A 89 10.63 43.00 -6.70
N MET A 90 9.43 42.46 -6.54
CA MET A 90 9.16 41.16 -5.93
C MET A 90 8.54 40.25 -6.98
N ARG A 91 9.11 39.06 -7.16
CA ARG A 91 8.67 38.07 -8.13
C ARG A 91 8.01 36.89 -7.44
N TYR A 92 6.83 36.56 -7.94
CA TYR A 92 5.99 35.45 -7.49
C TYR A 92 5.69 34.52 -8.65
N ALA A 93 5.36 33.26 -8.36
CA ALA A 93 4.99 32.28 -9.38
C ALA A 93 3.77 31.46 -8.95
N TYR A 94 2.71 31.47 -9.76
CA TYR A 94 1.67 30.44 -9.67
C TYR A 94 2.13 29.24 -10.49
N LEU A 95 2.09 28.04 -9.93
CA LEU A 95 2.37 26.82 -10.68
C LEU A 95 1.05 26.24 -11.18
N ILE A 96 0.89 26.14 -12.50
CA ILE A 96 -0.32 25.69 -13.16
C ILE A 96 -0.03 24.39 -13.90
N THR A 97 -0.78 23.33 -13.58
CA THR A 97 -0.73 22.05 -14.29
C THR A 97 -2.08 21.76 -14.93
N PRO A 98 -2.25 21.92 -16.24
CA PRO A 98 -3.48 21.57 -16.95
C PRO A 98 -3.76 20.08 -16.85
N THR A 99 -5.02 19.73 -16.56
CA THR A 99 -5.52 18.35 -16.50
C THR A 99 -6.43 17.99 -17.67
N THR A 100 -6.84 18.98 -18.46
CA THR A 100 -7.68 18.81 -19.66
C THR A 100 -7.11 19.61 -20.82
N ALA A 101 -7.25 19.08 -22.04
CA ALA A 101 -6.83 19.77 -23.25
C ALA A 101 -7.88 20.84 -23.61
N GLN A 102 -7.52 22.11 -23.52
CA GLN A 102 -8.37 23.26 -23.82
C GLN A 102 -7.55 24.56 -23.83
N HIS A 103 -8.20 25.65 -24.24
CA HIS A 103 -7.68 27.00 -24.04
C HIS A 103 -8.00 27.48 -22.62
N PHE A 104 -7.02 28.12 -21.98
CA PHE A 104 -7.13 28.69 -20.66
C PHE A 104 -6.97 30.21 -20.72
N SER A 105 -7.72 30.91 -19.86
CA SER A 105 -7.61 32.35 -19.68
C SER A 105 -7.26 32.64 -18.22
N VAL A 106 -6.14 33.31 -18.01
CA VAL A 106 -5.72 33.84 -16.71
C VAL A 106 -6.23 35.27 -16.65
N PRO A 107 -7.15 35.61 -15.72
CA PRO A 107 -7.66 36.97 -15.59
C PRO A 107 -6.55 37.94 -15.19
N ALA A 108 -6.78 39.23 -15.41
CA ALA A 108 -5.94 40.28 -14.85
C ALA A 108 -5.83 40.11 -13.33
N LEU A 109 -4.61 39.97 -12.82
CA LEU A 109 -4.35 39.74 -11.41
C LEU A 109 -4.26 41.10 -10.70
N THR A 110 -5.20 41.36 -9.79
CA THR A 110 -5.17 42.58 -8.96
C THR A 110 -4.27 42.33 -7.76
N VAL A 111 -3.12 42.99 -7.73
CA VAL A 111 -2.11 42.86 -6.68
C VAL A 111 -2.07 44.14 -5.87
N SER A 112 -2.00 44.01 -4.54
CA SER A 112 -1.78 45.14 -3.64
C SER A 112 -0.41 45.07 -2.98
N ALA A 113 0.28 46.20 -2.85
CA ALA A 113 1.57 46.30 -2.19
C ALA A 113 1.76 47.68 -1.55
N GLN A 114 2.69 47.78 -0.60
CA GLN A 114 3.07 49.05 0.03
C GLN A 114 4.48 49.47 -0.43
N PRO A 115 4.58 50.34 -1.44
CA PRO A 115 5.81 51.05 -1.71
C PRO A 115 6.23 51.94 -0.53
N GLY A 116 7.54 52.06 -0.32
CA GLY A 116 8.13 53.08 0.53
C GLY A 116 7.77 54.46 0.01
N GLN A 117 7.49 55.38 0.93
CA GLN A 117 7.01 56.74 0.66
C GLN A 117 5.54 56.83 0.20
N ALA A 118 4.83 55.72 0.01
CA ALA A 118 3.38 55.74 -0.20
C ALA A 118 2.66 55.94 1.13
N SER A 119 1.57 56.70 1.13
CA SER A 119 0.74 56.98 2.31
C SER A 119 -0.19 55.82 2.69
N ALA A 120 -0.49 54.94 1.73
CA ALA A 120 -1.36 53.76 1.87
C ALA A 120 -0.97 52.68 0.84
N PRO A 121 -1.49 51.45 0.96
CA PRO A 121 -1.21 50.40 0.00
C PRO A 121 -1.75 50.78 -1.38
N LEU A 122 -0.94 50.56 -2.41
CA LEU A 122 -1.34 50.75 -3.81
C LEU A 122 -1.85 49.44 -4.39
N SER A 123 -2.67 49.54 -5.44
CA SER A 123 -3.15 48.38 -6.20
C SER A 123 -2.89 48.56 -7.69
N ALA A 124 -2.45 47.50 -8.34
CA ALA A 124 -2.22 47.48 -9.78
C ALA A 124 -2.64 46.12 -10.37
N GLN A 125 -2.88 46.09 -11.68
CA GLN A 125 -3.35 44.89 -12.38
C GLN A 125 -2.33 44.44 -13.42
N SER A 126 -2.16 43.13 -13.54
CA SER A 126 -1.48 42.54 -14.70
C SER A 126 -2.36 42.61 -15.95
N ALA A 127 -1.75 42.47 -17.12
CA ALA A 127 -2.50 42.10 -18.32
C ALA A 127 -3.10 40.68 -18.15
N PRO A 128 -4.27 40.38 -18.75
CA PRO A 128 -4.77 39.01 -18.85
C PRO A 128 -3.85 38.18 -19.76
N LEU A 129 -3.69 36.90 -19.45
CA LEU A 129 -2.87 35.98 -20.22
C LEU A 129 -3.74 34.84 -20.76
N THR A 130 -3.32 34.28 -21.89
CA THR A 130 -3.97 33.09 -22.47
C THR A 130 -2.92 32.05 -22.81
N PHE A 131 -3.28 30.79 -22.62
CA PHE A 131 -2.43 29.66 -23.02
C PHE A 131 -3.31 28.49 -23.48
N GLU A 132 -2.71 27.58 -24.23
CA GLU A 132 -3.36 26.36 -24.69
C GLU A 132 -2.67 25.13 -24.10
N ALA A 133 -3.47 24.18 -23.62
CA ALA A 133 -2.99 22.84 -23.30
C ALA A 133 -3.52 21.86 -24.35
N VAL A 134 -2.61 21.10 -24.97
CA VAL A 134 -2.95 20.09 -25.98
C VAL A 134 -2.62 18.68 -25.48
N GLN A 135 -3.28 17.67 -26.05
CA GLN A 135 -2.86 16.29 -25.81
C GLN A 135 -1.50 16.06 -26.51
N PRO A 136 -0.48 15.53 -25.81
CA PRO A 136 0.80 15.23 -26.45
C PRO A 136 0.62 14.14 -27.49
N SER A 137 1.34 14.30 -28.62
CA SER A 137 1.31 13.33 -29.70
C SER A 137 1.81 11.95 -29.24
N GLY A 138 1.26 10.91 -29.85
CA GLY A 138 1.63 9.52 -29.55
C GLY A 138 0.94 8.92 -28.32
N PHE A 139 0.13 9.66 -27.57
CA PHE A 139 -0.74 9.13 -26.51
C PHE A 139 -2.17 8.95 -27.00
N ALA A 140 -2.81 7.85 -26.62
CA ALA A 140 -4.21 7.62 -26.92
C ALA A 140 -5.11 8.55 -26.08
N PRO A 141 -6.33 8.89 -26.55
CA PRO A 141 -7.29 9.64 -25.75
C PRO A 141 -7.56 8.95 -24.41
N GLY A 142 -7.39 9.69 -23.30
CA GLY A 142 -7.57 9.16 -21.94
C GLY A 142 -6.40 8.32 -21.41
N GLU A 143 -5.34 8.09 -22.20
CA GLU A 143 -4.10 7.50 -21.70
C GLU A 143 -3.43 8.47 -20.72
N PRO A 144 -3.08 8.04 -19.49
CA PRO A 144 -2.33 8.88 -18.56
C PRO A 144 -0.99 9.30 -19.15
N VAL A 145 -0.72 10.60 -19.15
CA VAL A 145 0.53 11.15 -19.66
C VAL A 145 1.45 11.48 -18.49
N LEU A 146 2.61 10.82 -18.44
CA LEU A 146 3.70 11.28 -17.60
C LEU A 146 4.46 12.38 -18.35
N VAL A 147 4.34 13.62 -17.91
CA VAL A 147 5.13 14.74 -18.43
C VAL A 147 6.24 15.04 -17.44
N ALA A 148 7.49 15.13 -17.91
CA ALA A 148 8.63 15.47 -17.09
C ALA A 148 9.67 16.23 -17.91
N SER A 149 10.47 17.06 -17.24
CA SER A 149 11.59 17.74 -17.90
C SER A 149 12.84 16.84 -17.93
N GLY A 150 12.91 15.85 -17.06
CA GLY A 150 13.96 14.84 -17.01
C GLY A 150 13.47 13.60 -16.27
N LEU A 151 13.91 12.41 -16.70
CA LEU A 151 13.46 11.15 -16.14
C LEU A 151 14.66 10.26 -15.79
N ARG A 152 14.62 9.62 -14.61
CA ARG A 152 15.54 8.54 -14.25
C ARG A 152 14.73 7.33 -13.81
N LEU A 153 14.99 6.20 -14.45
CA LEU A 153 14.34 4.93 -14.18
C LEU A 153 15.43 3.89 -13.94
N ASN A 154 15.47 3.35 -12.73
CA ASN A 154 16.46 2.37 -12.31
C ASN A 154 15.80 1.15 -11.68
N GLN A 155 16.52 0.02 -11.67
CA GLN A 155 16.10 -1.17 -10.96
C GLN A 155 17.25 -1.89 -10.29
N THR A 156 16.94 -2.59 -9.20
CA THR A 156 17.83 -3.55 -8.54
C THR A 156 17.07 -4.84 -8.24
N LEU A 157 17.81 -5.94 -8.17
CA LEU A 157 17.28 -7.24 -7.78
C LEU A 157 18.06 -7.76 -6.58
N ALA A 158 17.39 -7.91 -5.44
CA ALA A 158 17.96 -8.58 -4.29
C ALA A 158 17.71 -10.09 -4.44
N ALA A 159 18.57 -10.77 -5.20
CA ALA A 159 18.56 -12.22 -5.38
C ALA A 159 19.81 -12.84 -4.75
N GLY A 160 19.62 -13.89 -3.96
CA GLY A 160 20.69 -14.76 -3.44
C GLY A 160 20.55 -16.19 -3.94
N ASP A 161 21.05 -17.16 -3.18
CA ASP A 161 20.82 -18.59 -3.43
C ASP A 161 19.38 -18.97 -3.03
N LEU A 162 18.44 -18.74 -3.93
CA LEU A 162 17.01 -18.91 -3.69
C LEU A 162 16.59 -20.39 -3.72
N LYS A 163 15.69 -20.78 -2.82
CA LYS A 163 14.99 -22.07 -2.78
C LYS A 163 13.48 -21.85 -2.85
N VAL A 164 12.73 -22.93 -3.08
CA VAL A 164 11.26 -22.89 -2.94
C VAL A 164 10.88 -22.43 -1.54
N GLY A 165 10.02 -21.42 -1.46
CA GLY A 165 9.63 -20.74 -0.23
C GLY A 165 10.30 -19.39 -0.01
N ASP A 166 11.48 -19.16 -0.60
CA ASP A 166 12.21 -17.90 -0.47
C ASP A 166 11.56 -16.79 -1.30
N SER A 167 11.88 -15.55 -0.95
CA SER A 167 11.40 -14.36 -1.66
C SER A 167 12.55 -13.60 -2.31
N VAL A 168 12.29 -13.07 -3.49
CA VAL A 168 13.16 -12.17 -4.23
C VAL A 168 12.45 -10.84 -4.39
N THR A 169 13.19 -9.73 -4.21
CA THR A 169 12.63 -8.39 -4.31
C THR A 169 13.27 -7.64 -5.48
N ARG A 170 12.43 -7.21 -6.43
CA ARG A 170 12.82 -6.25 -7.47
C ARG A 170 12.42 -4.87 -7.01
N THR A 171 13.39 -3.99 -6.81
CA THR A 171 13.14 -2.58 -6.47
C THR A 171 13.22 -1.76 -7.75
N VAL A 172 12.18 -0.99 -8.04
CA VAL A 172 12.12 -0.08 -9.19
C VAL A 172 12.03 1.34 -8.65
N THR A 173 12.96 2.20 -9.07
CA THR A 173 13.00 3.60 -8.68
C THR A 173 12.75 4.47 -9.90
N LEU A 174 11.69 5.27 -9.83
CA LEU A 174 11.31 6.26 -10.82
C LEU A 174 11.45 7.66 -10.21
N GLN A 175 12.23 8.51 -10.87
CA GLN A 175 12.36 9.92 -10.56
C GLN A 175 12.03 10.76 -11.79
N ALA A 176 11.33 11.87 -11.57
CA ALA A 176 10.98 12.81 -12.63
C ALA A 176 11.16 14.27 -12.16
N ASP A 177 11.77 15.10 -13.00
CA ASP A 177 11.91 16.54 -12.78
C ASP A 177 10.63 17.27 -13.23
N ASN A 178 10.21 18.29 -12.46
CA ASN A 178 9.00 19.09 -12.65
C ASN A 178 7.69 18.27 -12.64
N THR A 179 7.70 17.13 -11.96
CA THR A 179 6.52 16.27 -11.81
C THR A 179 6.38 15.85 -10.35
N PRO A 180 5.27 16.17 -9.66
CA PRO A 180 5.07 15.74 -8.29
C PRO A 180 5.06 14.21 -8.15
N GLY A 181 5.55 13.68 -7.03
CA GLY A 181 5.70 12.23 -6.82
C GLY A 181 4.40 11.45 -6.98
N LEU A 182 3.26 12.02 -6.56
CA LEU A 182 1.94 11.40 -6.71
C LEU A 182 1.46 11.29 -8.16
N SER A 183 2.06 12.02 -9.09
CA SER A 183 1.74 11.91 -10.52
C SER A 183 2.57 10.82 -11.22
N LEU A 184 3.50 10.16 -10.51
CA LEU A 184 4.34 9.10 -11.06
C LEU A 184 3.57 7.77 -11.14
N PRO A 185 3.48 7.17 -12.34
CA PRO A 185 2.73 5.94 -12.53
C PRO A 185 3.42 4.74 -11.87
N PRO A 186 2.66 3.72 -11.44
CA PRO A 186 3.23 2.45 -11.01
C PRO A 186 3.89 1.72 -12.19
N PRO A 187 4.94 0.92 -11.94
CA PRO A 187 5.51 0.05 -12.96
C PRO A 187 4.51 -1.02 -13.39
N ALA A 188 4.59 -1.45 -14.65
CA ALA A 188 3.77 -2.55 -15.16
C ALA A 188 3.99 -3.83 -14.34
N ALA A 189 2.90 -4.45 -13.89
CA ALA A 189 2.94 -5.70 -13.16
C ALA A 189 2.65 -6.87 -14.11
N ALA A 190 3.48 -7.91 -14.04
CA ALA A 190 3.26 -9.16 -14.75
C ALA A 190 3.26 -10.33 -13.74
N ASP A 191 2.34 -11.26 -13.94
CA ASP A 191 2.32 -12.51 -13.18
C ASP A 191 3.21 -13.54 -13.89
N ILE A 192 4.04 -14.23 -13.10
CA ILE A 192 5.07 -15.13 -13.60
C ILE A 192 4.77 -16.51 -13.04
N SER A 193 4.58 -17.50 -13.91
CA SER A 193 4.29 -18.87 -13.49
C SER A 193 5.37 -19.41 -12.55
N GLY A 194 4.95 -19.96 -11.41
CA GLY A 194 5.86 -20.47 -10.38
C GLY A 194 6.41 -19.40 -9.42
N LEU A 195 6.01 -18.14 -9.57
CA LEU A 195 6.24 -17.07 -8.60
C LEU A 195 4.93 -16.49 -8.12
N ARG A 196 4.83 -16.28 -6.80
CA ARG A 196 3.70 -15.55 -6.21
C ARG A 196 4.10 -14.14 -5.83
N ARG A 197 3.43 -13.17 -6.44
CA ARG A 197 3.67 -11.75 -6.16
C ARG A 197 2.99 -11.31 -4.86
N TYR A 198 3.70 -10.48 -4.10
CA TYR A 198 3.24 -9.84 -2.88
C TYR A 198 3.23 -8.32 -3.09
N PRO A 199 2.06 -7.68 -3.10
CA PRO A 199 1.99 -6.23 -3.27
C PRO A 199 2.55 -5.53 -2.03
N GLN A 200 3.37 -4.51 -2.26
CA GLN A 200 3.81 -3.58 -1.24
C GLN A 200 3.39 -2.16 -1.63
N ALA A 201 3.10 -1.33 -0.63
CA ALA A 201 2.86 0.08 -0.87
C ALA A 201 4.15 0.74 -1.40
N PRO A 202 4.07 1.59 -2.42
CA PRO A 202 5.23 2.35 -2.89
C PRO A 202 5.65 3.40 -1.86
N ALA A 203 6.93 3.74 -1.84
CA ALA A 203 7.40 4.97 -1.20
C ALA A 203 7.34 6.10 -2.22
N ILE A 204 6.53 7.12 -1.94
CA ILE A 204 6.35 8.28 -2.83
C ILE A 204 6.76 9.54 -2.07
N SER A 205 7.60 10.37 -2.69
CA SER A 205 8.03 11.65 -2.13
C SER A 205 8.13 12.71 -3.21
N ASN A 206 7.98 13.98 -2.83
CA ASN A 206 8.40 15.08 -3.67
C ASN A 206 9.91 15.30 -3.52
N LEU A 207 10.52 15.83 -4.58
CA LEU A 207 11.86 16.42 -4.54
C LEU A 207 11.65 17.93 -4.47
N ASP A 208 12.47 18.63 -3.69
CA ASP A 208 12.40 20.08 -3.52
C ASP A 208 13.79 20.72 -3.62
N ASP A 209 13.82 22.05 -3.65
CA ASP A 209 15.05 22.85 -3.68
C ASP A 209 15.56 23.22 -2.28
N GLY A 210 15.04 22.60 -1.22
CA GLY A 210 15.32 22.93 0.18
C GLY A 210 14.64 24.21 0.67
N ARG A 211 13.91 24.94 -0.18
CA ARG A 211 13.15 26.16 0.16
C ARG A 211 11.64 25.96 0.05
N GLY A 212 11.19 24.70 -0.02
CA GLY A 212 9.77 24.34 -0.10
C GLY A 212 9.21 24.34 -1.52
N THR A 213 10.00 24.64 -2.55
CA THR A 213 9.55 24.55 -3.94
C THR A 213 9.73 23.12 -4.44
N VAL A 214 8.63 22.47 -4.84
CA VAL A 214 8.68 21.13 -5.43
C VAL A 214 9.34 21.19 -6.82
N THR A 215 10.49 20.55 -6.95
CA THR A 215 11.28 20.47 -8.19
C THR A 215 11.10 19.15 -8.94
N GLY A 216 10.44 18.16 -8.32
CA GLY A 216 10.20 16.87 -8.93
C GLY A 216 9.57 15.87 -7.97
N GLY A 217 9.70 14.61 -8.33
CA GLY A 217 9.07 13.51 -7.61
C GLY A 217 9.89 12.25 -7.69
N GLN A 218 9.74 11.41 -6.67
CA GLN A 218 10.30 10.08 -6.60
C GLN A 218 9.23 9.07 -6.20
N ARG A 219 9.24 7.93 -6.88
CA ARG A 219 8.45 6.76 -6.56
C ARG A 219 9.36 5.53 -6.52
N ILE A 220 9.29 4.78 -5.44
CA ILE A 220 10.02 3.53 -5.25
C ILE A 220 9.00 2.41 -5.05
N ASP A 221 9.00 1.42 -5.94
CA ASP A 221 8.15 0.24 -5.87
C ASP A 221 8.99 -1.00 -5.52
N HIS A 222 8.58 -1.73 -4.49
CA HIS A 222 9.16 -3.01 -4.11
C HIS A 222 8.25 -4.15 -4.57
N LEU A 223 8.68 -4.83 -5.64
CA LEU A 223 7.97 -5.96 -6.22
C LEU A 223 8.54 -7.25 -5.62
N VAL A 224 7.85 -7.79 -4.62
CA VAL A 224 8.26 -9.00 -3.89
C VAL A 224 7.64 -10.24 -4.55
N TYR A 225 8.46 -11.23 -4.87
CA TYR A 225 8.04 -12.50 -5.47
C TYR A 225 8.50 -13.66 -4.60
N ARG A 226 7.58 -14.51 -4.16
CA ARG A 226 7.90 -15.76 -3.49
C ARG A 226 7.99 -16.90 -4.50
N VAL A 227 9.05 -17.69 -4.40
CA VAL A 227 9.29 -18.85 -5.26
C VAL A 227 8.38 -20.00 -4.84
N GLU A 228 7.53 -20.48 -5.75
CA GLU A 228 6.66 -21.64 -5.51
C GLU A 228 7.22 -22.95 -6.10
N LYS A 229 8.08 -22.86 -7.11
CA LYS A 229 8.68 -24.03 -7.78
C LYS A 229 10.19 -23.81 -8.00
N GLY A 230 10.95 -24.90 -8.10
CA GLY A 230 12.36 -24.78 -8.52
C GLY A 230 12.43 -24.53 -10.02
N GLY A 231 13.36 -23.67 -10.46
CA GLY A 231 13.48 -23.36 -11.89
C GLY A 231 14.31 -22.11 -12.19
N HIS A 232 14.29 -21.73 -13.47
CA HIS A 232 14.84 -20.47 -13.95
C HIS A 232 13.69 -19.51 -14.21
N TYR A 233 13.83 -18.29 -13.72
CA TYR A 233 12.80 -17.25 -13.77
C TYR A 233 13.31 -16.04 -14.51
N THR A 234 12.42 -15.42 -15.29
CA THR A 234 12.67 -14.15 -15.97
C THR A 234 11.60 -13.16 -15.55
N LEU A 235 12.02 -12.09 -14.88
CA LEU A 235 11.20 -10.90 -14.66
C LEU A 235 11.22 -10.06 -15.94
N PRO A 236 10.05 -9.67 -16.48
CA PRO A 236 10.00 -9.00 -17.77
C PRO A 236 10.69 -7.63 -17.73
N ALA A 237 11.13 -7.20 -18.91
CA ALA A 237 11.56 -5.82 -19.13
C ALA A 237 10.42 -4.85 -18.77
N LEU A 238 10.78 -3.68 -18.25
CA LEU A 238 9.81 -2.62 -17.99
C LEU A 238 10.00 -1.51 -19.01
N GLN A 239 8.90 -0.97 -19.50
CA GLN A 239 8.89 0.19 -20.38
C GLN A 239 7.98 1.24 -19.78
N LEU A 240 8.44 2.48 -19.81
CA LEU A 240 7.68 3.64 -19.35
C LEU A 240 7.72 4.70 -20.44
N LYS A 241 6.55 4.98 -20.97
CA LYS A 241 6.31 6.04 -21.93
C LYS A 241 6.12 7.36 -21.20
N TRP A 242 6.77 8.42 -21.68
CA TRP A 242 6.70 9.74 -21.07
C TRP A 242 6.91 10.85 -22.11
N TRP A 243 6.39 12.03 -21.83
CA TRP A 243 6.59 13.22 -22.64
C TRP A 243 7.73 14.04 -22.05
N ASP A 244 8.77 14.26 -22.86
CA ASP A 244 9.89 15.13 -22.53
C ASP A 244 9.50 16.58 -22.80
N SER A 245 9.23 17.34 -21.74
CA SER A 245 8.83 18.75 -21.84
C SER A 245 9.96 19.70 -22.22
N ARG A 246 11.24 19.28 -22.10
CA ARG A 246 12.36 20.12 -22.57
C ARG A 246 12.54 20.01 -24.09
N ASN A 247 12.38 18.81 -24.63
CA ASN A 247 12.59 18.53 -26.05
C ASN A 247 11.29 18.42 -26.85
N HIS A 248 10.13 18.63 -26.20
CA HIS A 248 8.79 18.53 -26.77
C HIS A 248 8.56 17.27 -27.61
N ARG A 249 8.91 16.11 -27.07
CA ARG A 249 8.79 14.83 -27.79
C ARG A 249 8.47 13.66 -26.89
N LEU A 250 7.85 12.64 -27.48
CA LEU A 250 7.65 11.35 -26.86
C LEU A 250 8.98 10.64 -26.61
N GLN A 251 9.14 10.06 -25.44
CA GLN A 251 10.28 9.24 -25.05
C GLN A 251 9.82 7.94 -24.39
N ILE A 252 10.67 6.91 -24.45
CA ILE A 252 10.44 5.61 -23.81
C ILE A 252 11.67 5.28 -22.96
N ALA A 253 11.49 5.22 -21.65
CA ALA A 253 12.48 4.68 -20.74
C ALA A 253 12.30 3.17 -20.63
N GLN A 254 13.38 2.41 -20.67
CA GLN A 254 13.35 0.96 -20.64
C GLN A 254 14.33 0.38 -19.64
N LEU A 255 13.90 -0.67 -18.95
CA LEU A 255 14.71 -1.48 -18.06
C LEU A 255 14.76 -2.91 -18.60
N PRO A 256 15.95 -3.53 -18.65
CA PRO A 256 16.09 -4.89 -19.19
C PRO A 256 15.35 -5.91 -18.32
N ALA A 257 15.03 -7.05 -18.92
CA ALA A 257 14.57 -8.22 -18.19
C ALA A 257 15.65 -8.69 -17.21
N LEU A 258 15.23 -9.27 -16.09
CA LEU A 258 16.11 -9.78 -15.05
C LEU A 258 15.89 -11.27 -14.86
N THR A 259 16.97 -12.04 -14.78
CA THR A 259 16.89 -13.50 -14.63
C THR A 259 17.48 -13.95 -13.31
N PHE A 260 16.86 -14.95 -12.68
CA PHE A 260 17.41 -15.61 -11.50
C PHE A 260 17.02 -17.09 -11.49
N LYS A 261 17.70 -17.88 -10.66
CA LYS A 261 17.45 -19.31 -10.49
C LYS A 261 17.00 -19.57 -9.07
N ALA A 262 16.07 -20.51 -8.90
CA ALA A 262 15.72 -21.04 -7.59
C ALA A 262 15.83 -22.57 -7.57
N GLN A 263 16.39 -23.10 -6.49
CA GLN A 263 16.57 -24.53 -6.28
C GLN A 263 15.25 -25.16 -5.83
N ALA A 264 14.97 -26.37 -6.32
CA ALA A 264 13.89 -27.17 -5.77
C ALA A 264 14.27 -27.62 -4.35
N THR A 265 13.38 -27.36 -3.38
CA THR A 265 13.48 -28.03 -2.08
C THR A 265 13.05 -29.49 -2.26
N ARG A 266 13.87 -30.44 -1.78
CA ARG A 266 13.44 -31.85 -1.67
C ARG A 266 12.14 -31.88 -0.87
N ALA A 267 11.16 -32.65 -1.33
CA ALA A 267 9.88 -32.80 -0.63
C ALA A 267 10.11 -32.95 0.88
N TYR A 268 9.48 -32.08 1.67
CA TYR A 268 9.57 -32.11 3.13
C TYR A 268 9.19 -33.51 3.62
N THR A 269 10.17 -34.27 4.10
CA THR A 269 9.93 -35.48 4.87
C THR A 269 9.66 -35.04 6.29
N PRO A 270 8.41 -35.11 6.78
CA PRO A 270 8.12 -34.74 8.16
C PRO A 270 8.95 -35.62 9.10
N THR A 271 9.59 -35.01 10.10
CA THR A 271 10.41 -35.73 11.10
C THR A 271 9.56 -36.61 12.02
N PHE A 272 8.25 -36.38 12.06
CA PHE A 272 7.27 -37.18 12.76
C PHE A 272 6.01 -37.29 11.91
N SER A 273 5.41 -38.48 11.87
CA SER A 273 4.18 -38.74 11.12
C SER A 273 2.99 -38.53 12.05
N VAL A 274 2.22 -37.46 11.83
CA VAL A 274 0.98 -37.19 12.59
C VAL A 274 0.02 -38.38 12.49
N THR A 275 0.00 -39.09 11.36
CA THR A 275 -0.78 -40.32 11.19
C THR A 275 -0.31 -41.47 12.08
N ASP A 276 0.99 -41.60 12.31
CA ASP A 276 1.53 -42.63 13.21
C ASP A 276 1.34 -42.25 14.68
N ASP A 277 1.46 -40.97 15.01
CA ASP A 277 1.20 -40.44 16.35
C ASP A 277 -0.29 -40.54 16.73
N LEU A 278 -1.20 -40.22 15.79
CA LEU A 278 -2.64 -40.42 15.99
C LEU A 278 -3.00 -41.91 16.12
N LYS A 279 -2.31 -42.80 15.39
CA LYS A 279 -2.46 -44.25 15.59
C LYS A 279 -1.95 -44.68 16.96
N ALA A 280 -0.82 -44.17 17.43
CA ALA A 280 -0.28 -44.48 18.75
C ALA A 280 -1.23 -44.01 19.88
N LEU A 281 -1.72 -42.76 19.79
CA LEU A 281 -2.71 -42.22 20.73
C LEU A 281 -4.02 -43.01 20.70
N GLY A 282 -4.52 -43.37 19.51
CA GLY A 282 -5.72 -44.19 19.35
C GLY A 282 -5.57 -45.63 19.87
N GLN A 283 -4.35 -46.18 19.89
CA GLN A 283 -4.06 -47.48 20.49
C GLN A 283 -4.04 -47.41 22.03
N HIS A 284 -3.49 -46.34 22.60
CA HIS A 284 -3.49 -46.12 24.05
C HIS A 284 -4.87 -45.73 24.62
N ALA A 285 -5.76 -45.17 23.80
CA ALA A 285 -7.14 -44.85 24.19
C ALA A 285 -8.11 -46.05 24.20
N ARG A 286 -7.64 -47.25 23.81
CA ARG A 286 -8.42 -48.49 23.97
C ARG A 286 -8.41 -48.88 25.44
N TRP A 287 -9.36 -48.36 26.20
CA TRP A 287 -9.71 -48.88 27.53
C TRP A 287 -9.85 -50.39 27.41
N GLN A 288 -8.86 -51.13 27.90
CA GLN A 288 -8.93 -52.58 28.03
C GLN A 288 -9.91 -52.87 29.17
N LEU A 289 -11.21 -52.76 28.88
CA LEU A 289 -12.24 -53.22 29.81
C LEU A 289 -12.02 -54.72 29.97
N SER A 290 -11.35 -55.08 31.06
CA SER A 290 -10.86 -56.42 31.31
C SER A 290 -11.98 -57.43 31.07
N ARG A 291 -11.71 -58.46 30.27
CA ARG A 291 -12.67 -59.57 30.03
C ARG A 291 -13.21 -60.14 31.34
N HIS A 292 -12.39 -60.09 32.40
CA HIS A 292 -12.80 -60.49 33.74
C HIS A 292 -13.87 -59.57 34.33
N LEU A 293 -13.78 -58.25 34.13
CA LEU A 293 -14.78 -57.29 34.61
C LEU A 293 -16.15 -57.53 33.96
N LEU A 294 -16.14 -57.79 32.66
CA LEU A 294 -17.33 -58.18 31.89
C LEU A 294 -17.89 -59.53 32.38
N GLY A 295 -17.02 -60.49 32.66
CA GLY A 295 -17.39 -61.78 33.25
C GLY A 295 -18.03 -61.65 34.63
N TRP A 296 -17.48 -60.82 35.51
CA TRP A 296 -18.04 -60.55 36.84
C TRP A 296 -19.39 -59.86 36.77
N MET A 297 -19.55 -58.88 35.88
CA MET A 297 -20.84 -58.22 35.65
C MET A 297 -21.91 -59.22 35.16
N ALA A 298 -21.57 -60.09 34.22
CA ALA A 298 -22.47 -61.14 33.76
C ALA A 298 -22.82 -62.13 34.88
N ALA A 299 -21.85 -62.55 35.69
CA ALA A 299 -22.06 -63.45 36.82
C ALA A 299 -23.00 -62.85 37.87
N ILE A 300 -22.86 -61.55 38.18
CA ILE A 300 -23.76 -60.84 39.11
C ILE A 300 -25.19 -60.81 38.56
N VAL A 301 -25.36 -60.50 37.27
CA VAL A 301 -26.69 -60.51 36.63
C VAL A 301 -27.35 -61.90 36.71
N VAL A 302 -26.59 -62.97 36.45
CA VAL A 302 -27.08 -64.34 36.56
C VAL A 302 -27.46 -64.68 38.01
N LEU A 303 -26.67 -64.27 38.99
CA LEU A 303 -26.96 -64.49 40.42
C LEU A 303 -28.26 -63.80 40.85
N VAL A 304 -28.47 -62.56 40.41
CA VAL A 304 -29.70 -61.81 40.69
C VAL A 304 -30.92 -62.49 40.05
N LEU A 305 -30.78 -62.94 38.80
CA LEU A 305 -31.83 -63.68 38.09
C LEU A 305 -32.16 -65.02 38.78
N ALA A 306 -31.14 -65.76 39.22
CA ALA A 306 -31.32 -67.02 39.94
C ALA A 306 -32.02 -66.80 41.29
N ALA A 307 -31.62 -65.78 42.05
CA ALA A 307 -32.27 -65.41 43.30
C ALA A 307 -33.74 -65.01 43.09
N TYR A 308 -34.02 -64.25 42.03
CA TYR A 308 -35.38 -63.86 41.66
C TYR A 308 -36.24 -65.08 41.28
N LEU A 309 -35.72 -65.99 40.46
CA LEU A 309 -36.40 -67.22 40.04
C LEU A 309 -36.63 -68.17 41.21
N ILE A 310 -35.65 -68.34 42.10
CA ILE A 310 -35.82 -69.12 43.33
C ILE A 310 -36.93 -68.50 44.18
N ARG A 311 -36.91 -67.18 44.42
CA ARG A 311 -37.94 -66.52 45.24
C ARG A 311 -39.35 -66.68 44.66
N THR A 312 -39.49 -66.66 43.34
CA THR A 312 -40.79 -66.75 42.65
C THR A 312 -41.30 -68.19 42.48
N LEU A 313 -40.41 -69.15 42.21
CA LEU A 313 -40.78 -70.54 41.90
C LEU A 313 -40.72 -71.49 43.11
N TRP A 314 -39.91 -71.20 44.13
CA TRP A 314 -39.78 -72.00 45.35
C TRP A 314 -41.10 -72.27 46.10
N PRO A 315 -42.02 -71.29 46.28
CA PRO A 315 -43.31 -71.58 46.91
C PRO A 315 -44.19 -72.52 46.07
N ARG A 316 -44.02 -72.54 44.74
CA ARG A 316 -44.77 -73.41 43.82
C ARG A 316 -44.21 -74.84 43.77
N LEU A 317 -42.88 -75.02 43.83
CA LEU A 317 -42.28 -76.36 43.88
C LEU A 317 -42.42 -77.03 45.26
N ARG A 318 -42.40 -76.28 46.36
CA ARG A 318 -42.65 -76.83 47.71
C ARG A 318 -44.04 -77.45 47.86
N SER A 319 -45.06 -76.92 47.18
CA SER A 319 -46.43 -77.46 47.24
C SER A 319 -46.57 -78.78 46.47
N LEU A 320 -45.80 -78.97 45.39
CA LEU A 320 -45.76 -80.20 44.60
C LEU A 320 -44.87 -81.27 45.25
N TRP A 321 -43.76 -80.89 45.89
CA TRP A 321 -42.86 -81.84 46.54
C TRP A 321 -43.44 -82.46 47.82
N ARG A 322 -44.31 -81.73 48.55
CA ARG A 322 -45.10 -82.31 49.67
C ARG A 322 -46.14 -83.33 49.22
N LYS A 323 -46.59 -83.29 47.96
CA LYS A 323 -47.56 -84.24 47.39
C LYS A 323 -46.91 -85.48 46.75
N ALA A 324 -45.65 -85.38 46.32
CA ALA A 324 -44.94 -86.47 45.63
C ALA A 324 -43.98 -87.30 46.52
N TRP A 325 -43.63 -86.82 47.72
CA TRP A 325 -42.72 -87.53 48.64
C TRP A 325 -43.20 -88.92 49.14
N PRO A 326 -44.51 -89.22 49.27
CA PRO A 326 -44.95 -90.57 49.63
C PRO A 326 -44.74 -91.60 48.49
N ALA A 327 -44.76 -91.16 47.22
CA ALA A 327 -44.69 -92.06 46.05
C ALA A 327 -43.26 -92.55 45.75
N LEU A 328 -42.24 -91.77 46.08
CA LEU A 328 -40.83 -92.09 45.77
C LEU A 328 -40.18 -93.07 46.78
N ARG A 329 -40.74 -93.19 48.00
CA ARG A 329 -40.29 -94.19 48.99
C ARG A 329 -40.72 -95.62 48.65
N TRP A 330 -41.77 -95.80 47.83
CA TRP A 330 -42.23 -97.12 47.41
C TRP A 330 -41.35 -97.70 46.28
N ALA A 331 -40.89 -96.86 45.35
CA ALA A 331 -40.06 -97.28 44.22
C ALA A 331 -38.63 -97.72 44.62
N CYS A 332 -38.00 -97.09 45.63
CA CYS A 332 -36.65 -97.44 46.07
C CYS A 332 -36.54 -98.75 46.86
N ARG A 333 -37.66 -99.43 47.20
CA ARG A 333 -37.63 -100.75 47.83
C ARG A 333 -37.52 -101.93 46.85
N GLN A 334 -37.73 -101.72 45.54
CA GLN A 334 -37.78 -102.81 44.56
C GLN A 334 -36.47 -103.14 43.83
N LEU A 335 -35.38 -102.40 44.03
CA LEU A 335 -34.12 -102.66 43.31
C LEU A 335 -32.98 -102.96 44.30
N ARG A 336 -32.88 -104.23 44.69
CA ARG A 336 -31.78 -104.86 45.45
C ARG A 336 -31.27 -106.05 44.62
N LEU A 337 -30.05 -106.00 44.07
CA LEU A 337 -29.15 -107.15 43.75
C LEU A 337 -27.71 -106.57 43.60
N VAL A 338 -26.82 -106.67 44.60
CA VAL A 338 -25.80 -107.71 44.91
C VAL A 338 -24.50 -107.62 44.05
N PRO A 339 -23.29 -107.51 44.64
CA PRO A 339 -22.00 -107.27 43.96
C PRO A 339 -21.22 -108.55 43.59
N LEU A 340 -20.40 -108.48 42.51
CA LEU A 340 -19.47 -109.54 42.08
C LEU A 340 -18.02 -109.01 42.09
N ASN A 341 -17.21 -109.57 42.99
CA ASN A 341 -15.76 -109.47 43.07
C ASN A 341 -15.22 -110.92 43.21
N PRO A 342 -14.13 -111.28 42.52
CA PRO A 342 -13.13 -112.12 43.17
C PRO A 342 -11.70 -111.61 42.97
N ARG A 343 -10.96 -111.71 44.06
CA ARG A 343 -9.51 -111.51 44.23
C ARG A 343 -8.70 -112.45 43.32
N HIS A 344 -7.52 -112.00 42.90
CA HIS A 344 -6.38 -112.90 42.70
C HIS A 344 -5.14 -112.32 43.36
N GLU A 345 -4.42 -113.19 44.05
CA GLU A 345 -3.31 -112.99 44.97
C GLU A 345 -2.07 -113.72 44.38
N LYS A 346 -0.87 -113.32 44.84
CA LYS A 346 0.45 -113.99 44.75
C LYS A 346 1.32 -113.72 43.50
N ASP A 347 2.65 -113.59 43.55
CA ASP A 347 3.65 -113.35 44.61
C ASP A 347 5.07 -113.31 43.98
N PHE A 348 5.99 -112.54 44.58
CA PHE A 348 7.45 -112.73 44.70
C PHE A 348 8.37 -112.61 43.45
N PRO A 349 9.68 -112.28 43.61
CA PRO A 349 10.58 -112.42 44.79
C PRO A 349 10.93 -111.16 45.58
#